data_AF-A0A956EGN9-F1
#
_entry.id   AF-A0A956EGN9-F1
#
_cell.length_a   1.000
_cell.length_b   1.000
_cell.length_c   1.000
_cell.angle_alpha   90.00
_cell.angle_beta   90.00
_cell.angle_gamma   90.00
#
_symmetry.space_group_name_H-M   'P 1'
#
loop_
_entity.id
_entity.type
_entity.pdbx_description
1 polymer ?
#
loop_
_entity_poly.entity_id
_entity_poly.type
_entity_poly.pdbx_seq_one_letter_code
_entity_poly.pdbx_strand_id
1 'polypeptide(L)'
;MGRRSKERSGGKGKKGREPASPREVIHRRAYWFDRARSLSELHGWAPTEAGDGQGLVGRYRAAIHRPIGELSSAELHTLLTQGTDPHFLAPVALERLRGPLGLDERALLGDVLRLPREFWRLRPFLEAELRELAAAILATLGEDADEPSALARELTRLLERA
;
A
#
# COMPACT_ATOMS: atom_id res chain seq x y z
N MET A 1 53.49 37.07 -37.59
CA MET A 1 54.22 36.61 -36.39
C MET A 1 53.92 37.56 -35.24
N GLY A 2 53.18 37.10 -34.23
CA GLY A 2 52.80 37.87 -33.05
C GLY A 2 52.42 36.91 -31.93
N ARG A 3 53.09 37.05 -30.79
CA ARG A 3 53.11 36.15 -29.63
C ARG A 3 51.80 36.20 -28.81
N ARG A 4 51.39 35.11 -28.18
CA ARG A 4 51.49 34.89 -26.70
C ARG A 4 50.73 33.65 -26.21
N SER A 5 51.31 33.08 -25.17
CA SER A 5 50.98 31.82 -24.49
C SER A 5 49.94 31.95 -23.38
N LYS A 6 49.31 30.80 -23.09
CA LYS A 6 48.93 30.21 -21.79
C LYS A 6 48.00 30.96 -20.82
N GLU A 7 46.85 30.33 -20.55
CA GLU A 7 46.18 30.18 -19.25
C GLU A 7 45.40 28.83 -19.29
N ARG A 8 45.87 27.75 -18.65
CA ARG A 8 45.45 27.16 -17.36
C ARG A 8 43.97 27.37 -16.95
N SER A 9 43.23 26.26 -16.81
CA SER A 9 42.29 25.92 -15.72
C SER A 9 41.60 24.61 -16.12
N GLY A 10 41.70 23.50 -15.39
CA GLY A 10 41.10 23.34 -14.06
C GLY A 10 39.78 22.58 -14.23
N GLY A 11 39.79 21.29 -13.91
CA GLY A 11 38.69 20.37 -14.23
C GLY A 11 37.40 20.61 -13.46
N LYS A 12 36.33 19.97 -13.95
CA LYS A 12 35.37 19.21 -13.13
C LYS A 12 34.41 18.50 -14.06
N GLY A 13 34.40 17.17 -13.94
CA GLY A 13 33.37 16.35 -14.57
C GLY A 13 31.99 16.77 -14.08
N LYS A 14 31.03 16.77 -15.00
CA LYS A 14 29.63 16.57 -14.68
C LYS A 14 29.15 15.43 -15.56
N LYS A 15 29.29 14.21 -15.01
CA LYS A 15 28.43 13.07 -15.34
C LYS A 15 27.00 13.59 -15.29
N GLY A 16 26.32 13.63 -16.44
CA GLY A 16 24.88 13.75 -16.47
C GLY A 16 24.32 12.60 -15.62
N ARG A 17 23.78 12.93 -14.45
CA ARG A 17 22.92 12.02 -13.72
C ARG A 17 21.67 11.89 -14.57
N GLU A 18 21.46 10.72 -15.17
CA GLU A 18 20.15 10.32 -15.62
C GLU A 18 19.15 10.54 -14.47
N PRO A 19 17.96 11.11 -14.74
CA PRO A 19 16.91 11.11 -13.75
C PRO A 19 16.56 9.65 -13.45
N ALA A 20 16.66 9.28 -12.17
CA ALA A 20 16.27 7.95 -11.71
C ALA A 20 14.85 7.65 -12.23
N SER A 21 14.72 6.57 -12.99
CA SER A 21 13.44 6.03 -13.45
C SER A 21 12.52 5.85 -12.24
N PRO A 22 11.27 6.38 -12.26
CA PRO A 22 10.33 6.23 -11.14
C PRO A 22 9.85 4.80 -10.87
N ARG A 23 10.38 3.79 -11.60
CA ARG A 23 9.83 2.42 -11.61
C ARG A 23 10.68 1.38 -10.88
N GLU A 24 11.81 1.74 -10.28
CA GLU A 24 12.57 0.82 -9.43
C GLU A 24 12.12 0.92 -7.96
N VAL A 25 10.87 0.59 -7.71
CA VAL A 25 10.42 0.23 -6.36
C VAL A 25 10.58 -1.28 -6.22
N ILE A 26 11.55 -1.66 -5.39
CA ILE A 26 11.91 -3.05 -5.08
C ILE A 26 10.70 -3.78 -4.49
N HIS A 27 10.01 -4.59 -5.30
CA HIS A 27 8.93 -5.46 -4.81
C HIS A 27 9.53 -6.71 -4.16
N ARG A 28 9.76 -6.67 -2.84
CA ARG A 28 10.31 -7.78 -2.05
C ARG A 28 9.36 -8.98 -1.84
N ARG A 29 8.19 -8.99 -2.47
CA ARG A 29 7.20 -10.07 -2.36
C ARG A 29 6.67 -10.46 -3.74
N ALA A 30 6.70 -11.76 -4.03
CA ALA A 30 6.08 -12.31 -5.23
C ALA A 30 4.55 -12.33 -5.03
N TYR A 31 3.88 -11.26 -5.42
CA TYR A 31 2.42 -11.26 -5.56
C TYR A 31 2.05 -12.15 -6.76
N TRP A 32 0.89 -12.81 -6.70
CA TRP A 32 0.37 -13.59 -7.84
C TRP A 32 -0.24 -12.70 -8.95
N PHE A 33 -0.08 -11.39 -8.83
CA PHE A 33 -0.55 -10.38 -9.77
C PHE A 33 0.51 -9.28 -9.93
N ASP A 34 0.48 -8.61 -11.07
CA ASP A 34 1.35 -7.48 -11.35
C ASP A 34 0.82 -6.20 -10.67
N ARG A 35 1.63 -5.62 -9.78
CA ARG A 35 1.28 -4.42 -9.01
C ARG A 35 1.29 -3.13 -9.83
N ALA A 36 1.95 -3.14 -11.00
CA ALA A 36 1.93 -2.01 -11.92
C ALA A 36 0.59 -1.88 -12.65
N ARG A 37 -0.26 -2.92 -12.58
CA ARG A 37 -1.62 -2.91 -13.14
C ARG A 37 -2.62 -2.36 -12.14
N SER A 38 -3.63 -1.69 -12.66
CA SER A 38 -4.81 -1.23 -11.94
C SER A 38 -5.80 -2.35 -11.66
N LEU A 39 -6.75 -2.13 -10.74
CA LEU A 39 -7.81 -3.11 -10.47
C LEU A 39 -8.69 -3.35 -11.70
N SER A 40 -9.01 -2.27 -12.43
CA SER A 40 -9.77 -2.36 -13.68
C SER A 40 -9.10 -3.32 -14.67
N GLU A 41 -7.77 -3.21 -14.82
CA GLU A 41 -7.00 -4.10 -15.69
C GLU A 41 -6.91 -5.53 -15.15
N LEU A 42 -6.74 -5.71 -13.84
CA LEU A 42 -6.63 -7.03 -13.21
C LEU A 42 -7.95 -7.82 -13.30
N HIS A 43 -9.09 -7.14 -13.20
CA HIS A 43 -10.41 -7.74 -13.33
C HIS A 43 -10.93 -7.81 -14.77
N GLY A 44 -10.25 -7.15 -15.73
CA GLY A 44 -10.71 -7.08 -17.12
C GLY A 44 -12.03 -6.32 -17.26
N TRP A 45 -12.26 -5.31 -16.42
CA TRP A 45 -13.45 -4.47 -16.54
C TRP A 45 -13.44 -3.69 -17.85
N ALA A 46 -14.64 -3.39 -18.36
CA ALA A 46 -14.76 -2.57 -19.56
C ALA A 46 -14.08 -1.21 -19.34
N PRO A 47 -13.42 -0.65 -20.38
CA PRO A 47 -12.84 0.68 -20.29
C PRO A 47 -13.92 1.68 -19.87
N THR A 48 -13.76 2.24 -18.68
CA THR A 48 -14.59 3.33 -18.16
C THR A 48 -13.70 4.54 -17.98
N GLU A 49 -14.27 5.74 -18.15
CA GLU A 49 -13.51 6.97 -17.90
C GLU A 49 -12.99 6.98 -16.45
N ALA A 50 -11.72 7.37 -16.31
CA ALA A 50 -11.14 7.60 -15.00
C ALA A 50 -11.94 8.68 -14.27
N GLY A 51 -12.14 8.48 -12.97
CA GLY A 51 -12.79 9.50 -12.14
C GLY A 51 -11.91 10.74 -12.01
N ASP A 52 -12.54 11.89 -11.84
CA ASP A 52 -11.89 13.17 -11.54
C ASP A 52 -11.35 13.26 -10.10
N GLY A 53 -11.54 12.21 -9.30
CA GLY A 53 -11.19 12.19 -7.88
C GLY A 53 -12.12 13.01 -6.99
N GLN A 54 -13.25 13.52 -7.50
CA GLN A 54 -14.21 14.31 -6.73
C GLN A 54 -15.38 13.47 -6.22
N GLY A 55 -15.82 13.76 -5.00
CA GLY A 55 -16.88 13.00 -4.35
C GLY A 55 -16.54 11.52 -4.13
N LEU A 56 -17.51 10.71 -3.73
CA LEU A 56 -17.27 9.28 -3.49
C LEU A 56 -17.04 8.51 -4.80
N VAL A 57 -17.90 8.71 -5.80
CA VAL A 57 -17.84 8.01 -7.08
C VAL A 57 -16.58 8.38 -7.87
N GLY A 58 -16.19 9.67 -7.91
CA GLY A 58 -14.98 10.10 -8.59
C GLY A 58 -13.72 9.57 -7.92
N ARG A 59 -13.64 9.55 -6.58
CA ARG A 59 -12.53 8.93 -5.84
C ARG A 59 -12.45 7.42 -6.07
N TYR A 60 -13.58 6.72 -6.01
CA TYR A 60 -13.63 5.29 -6.31
C TYR A 60 -13.13 5.00 -7.73
N ARG A 61 -13.66 5.72 -8.73
CA ARG A 61 -13.26 5.56 -10.14
C ARG A 61 -11.78 5.90 -10.34
N ALA A 62 -11.28 6.96 -9.73
CA ALA A 62 -9.85 7.29 -9.80
C ALA A 62 -8.98 6.17 -9.21
N ALA A 63 -9.39 5.59 -8.07
CA ALA A 63 -8.64 4.53 -7.39
C ALA A 63 -8.60 3.22 -8.20
N ILE A 64 -9.71 2.78 -8.80
CA ILE A 64 -9.73 1.52 -9.57
C ILE A 64 -8.87 1.55 -10.85
N HIS A 65 -8.52 2.75 -11.33
CA HIS A 65 -7.69 2.98 -12.51
C HIS A 65 -6.22 3.31 -12.18
N ARG A 66 -5.86 3.45 -10.90
CA ARG A 66 -4.48 3.62 -10.48
C ARG A 66 -3.78 2.26 -10.35
N PRO A 67 -2.46 2.14 -10.63
CA PRO A 67 -1.70 0.94 -10.31
C PRO A 67 -1.92 0.52 -8.86
N ILE A 68 -2.29 -0.73 -8.65
CA ILE A 68 -2.69 -1.21 -7.31
C ILE A 68 -1.55 -1.06 -6.30
N GLY A 69 -0.30 -1.19 -6.75
CA GLY A 69 0.87 -0.99 -5.91
C GLY A 69 1.05 0.44 -5.39
N GLU A 70 0.45 1.43 -6.04
CA GLU A 70 0.57 2.86 -5.72
C GLU A 70 -0.59 3.40 -4.87
N LEU A 71 -1.63 2.58 -4.62
CA LEU A 71 -2.78 2.99 -3.82
C LEU A 71 -2.39 3.37 -2.39
N SER A 72 -2.91 4.51 -1.94
CA SER A 72 -2.78 4.97 -0.54
C SER A 72 -3.71 4.22 0.41
N SER A 73 -3.46 4.33 1.72
CA SER A 73 -4.30 3.72 2.75
C SER A 73 -5.77 4.18 2.66
N ALA A 74 -5.99 5.47 2.42
CA ALA A 74 -7.33 6.05 2.23
C ALA A 74 -8.05 5.53 0.98
N GLU A 75 -7.32 5.28 -0.11
CA GLU A 75 -7.89 4.71 -1.33
C GLU A 75 -8.22 3.23 -1.15
N LEU A 76 -7.34 2.46 -0.50
CA LEU A 76 -7.62 1.07 -0.14
C LEU A 76 -8.84 0.95 0.78
N HIS A 77 -8.95 1.83 1.79
CA HIS A 77 -10.13 1.96 2.64
C HIS A 77 -11.40 2.24 1.81
N THR A 78 -11.33 3.22 0.89
CA THR A 78 -12.45 3.55 0.01
C THR A 78 -12.88 2.34 -0.82
N LEU A 79 -11.94 1.61 -1.42
CA LEU A 79 -12.26 0.46 -2.26
C LEU A 79 -12.87 -0.71 -1.45
N LEU A 80 -12.29 -1.02 -0.30
CA LEU A 80 -12.78 -2.11 0.58
C LEU A 80 -14.18 -1.80 1.12
N THR A 81 -14.45 -0.56 1.53
CA THR A 81 -15.77 -0.16 2.04
C THR A 81 -16.85 -0.12 0.96
N GLN A 82 -16.48 0.02 -0.32
CA GLN A 82 -17.40 -0.12 -1.45
C GLN A 82 -17.60 -1.58 -1.91
N GLY A 83 -17.04 -2.56 -1.18
CA GLY A 83 -17.21 -3.97 -1.50
C GLY A 83 -16.42 -4.44 -2.73
N THR A 84 -15.37 -3.72 -3.13
CA THR A 84 -14.44 -4.20 -4.17
C THR A 84 -13.78 -5.50 -3.73
N ASP A 85 -13.53 -6.40 -4.68
CA ASP A 85 -12.95 -7.72 -4.40
C ASP A 85 -11.62 -7.59 -3.61
N PRO A 86 -11.56 -8.14 -2.38
CA PRO A 86 -10.37 -8.06 -1.55
C PRO A 86 -9.20 -8.91 -2.09
N HIS A 87 -9.41 -9.74 -3.11
CA HIS A 87 -8.38 -10.63 -3.64
C HIS A 87 -7.07 -9.90 -3.94
N PHE A 88 -7.12 -8.79 -4.69
CA PHE A 88 -5.92 -8.02 -5.00
C PHE A 88 -5.61 -6.94 -3.95
N LEU A 89 -6.62 -6.49 -3.21
CA LEU A 89 -6.51 -5.38 -2.26
C LEU A 89 -5.86 -5.79 -0.94
N ALA A 90 -6.27 -6.92 -0.36
CA ALA A 90 -5.82 -7.32 0.98
C ALA A 90 -4.29 -7.46 1.08
N PRO A 91 -3.58 -8.07 0.11
CA PRO A 91 -2.12 -8.17 0.18
C PRO A 91 -1.42 -6.81 0.18
N VAL A 92 -1.92 -5.86 -0.63
CA VAL A 92 -1.40 -4.49 -0.66
C VAL A 92 -1.74 -3.75 0.62
N ALA A 93 -2.96 -3.93 1.16
CA ALA A 93 -3.36 -3.36 2.44
C ALA A 93 -2.46 -3.84 3.58
N LEU A 94 -2.17 -5.14 3.67
CA LEU A 94 -1.24 -5.69 4.65
C LEU A 94 0.16 -5.10 4.51
N GLU A 95 0.65 -4.85 3.29
CA GLU A 95 1.93 -4.15 3.07
C GLU A 95 1.89 -2.72 3.61
N ARG A 96 0.81 -1.97 3.35
CA ARG A 96 0.66 -0.58 3.85
C ARG A 96 0.61 -0.51 5.36
N LEU A 97 -0.09 -1.46 5.99
CA LEU A 97 -0.27 -1.51 7.44
C LEU A 97 1.01 -1.85 8.22
N ARG A 98 2.08 -2.31 7.55
CA ARG A 98 3.39 -2.50 8.18
C ARG A 98 4.11 -1.19 8.52
N GLY A 99 3.65 -0.08 7.97
CA GLY A 99 4.16 1.25 8.29
C GLY A 99 3.59 1.80 9.61
N PRO A 100 3.87 3.07 9.93
CA PRO A 100 3.29 3.75 11.08
C PRO A 100 1.76 3.77 11.01
N LEU A 101 1.09 3.49 12.14
CA LEU A 101 -0.38 3.49 12.23
C LEU A 101 -0.96 4.89 12.45
N GLY A 102 -1.11 5.63 11.33
CA GLY A 102 -1.86 6.87 11.26
C GLY A 102 -3.38 6.67 11.29
N LEU A 103 -4.13 7.74 11.02
CA LEU A 103 -5.59 7.71 10.99
C LEU A 103 -6.11 6.80 9.86
N ASP A 104 -5.56 6.94 8.66
CA ASP A 104 -5.99 6.18 7.48
C ASP A 104 -5.59 4.70 7.59
N GLU A 105 -4.42 4.40 8.15
CA GLU A 105 -3.98 3.03 8.41
C GLU A 105 -4.88 2.35 9.45
N ARG A 106 -5.33 3.06 10.48
CA ARG A 106 -6.29 2.50 11.46
C ARG A 106 -7.64 2.21 10.82
N ALA A 107 -8.13 3.09 9.94
CA ALA A 107 -9.35 2.86 9.18
C ALA A 107 -9.20 1.63 8.27
N LEU A 108 -8.10 1.55 7.51
CA LEU A 108 -7.78 0.42 6.65
C LEU A 108 -7.66 -0.89 7.43
N LEU A 109 -6.99 -0.89 8.58
CA LEU A 109 -6.90 -2.06 9.45
C LEU A 109 -8.28 -2.55 9.89
N GLY A 110 -9.17 -1.63 10.27
CA GLY A 110 -10.55 -1.96 10.59
C GLY A 110 -11.28 -2.66 9.44
N ASP A 111 -11.08 -2.23 8.20
CA ASP A 111 -11.71 -2.89 7.04
C ASP A 111 -11.11 -4.25 6.75
N VAL A 112 -9.79 -4.38 6.86
CA VAL A 112 -9.09 -5.67 6.70
C VAL A 112 -9.60 -6.67 7.74
N LEU A 113 -9.71 -6.28 9.01
CA LEU A 113 -10.23 -7.13 10.08
C LEU A 113 -11.69 -7.58 9.84
N ARG A 114 -12.48 -6.78 9.13
CA ARG A 114 -13.88 -7.09 8.77
C ARG A 114 -14.02 -7.97 7.53
N LEU A 115 -12.93 -8.30 6.83
CA LEU A 115 -13.02 -9.19 5.67
C LEU A 115 -13.61 -10.55 6.07
N PRO A 116 -14.44 -11.18 5.22
CA PRO A 116 -15.15 -12.41 5.56
C PRO A 116 -14.20 -13.52 6.01
N ARG A 117 -14.59 -14.32 7.01
CA ARG A 117 -13.78 -15.46 7.50
C ARG A 117 -13.38 -16.41 6.37
N GLU A 118 -14.26 -16.59 5.40
CA GLU A 118 -14.02 -17.45 4.23
C GLU A 118 -12.90 -16.93 3.32
N PHE A 119 -12.74 -15.60 3.19
CA PHE A 119 -11.62 -15.00 2.46
C PHE A 119 -10.28 -15.44 3.02
N TRP A 120 -10.15 -15.39 4.36
CA TRP A 120 -8.94 -15.77 5.10
C TRP A 120 -8.66 -17.26 5.01
N ARG A 121 -9.70 -18.09 5.20
CA ARG A 121 -9.60 -19.55 5.11
C ARG A 121 -9.05 -20.02 3.77
N LEU A 122 -9.46 -19.37 2.67
CA LEU A 122 -8.98 -19.70 1.32
C LEU A 122 -7.55 -19.20 1.05
N ARG A 123 -7.01 -18.33 1.91
CA ARG A 123 -5.70 -17.67 1.74
C ARG A 123 -4.91 -17.72 3.06
N PRO A 124 -4.55 -18.92 3.55
CA PRO A 124 -3.93 -19.10 4.87
C PRO A 124 -2.62 -18.33 5.04
N PHE A 125 -1.87 -18.11 3.96
CA PHE A 125 -0.67 -17.28 3.98
C PHE A 125 -0.98 -15.82 4.35
N LEU A 126 -2.02 -15.21 3.78
CA LEU A 126 -2.42 -13.84 4.14
C LEU A 126 -3.00 -13.77 5.55
N GLU A 127 -3.70 -14.82 6.01
CA GLU A 127 -4.16 -14.87 7.40
C GLU A 127 -2.97 -14.90 8.36
N ALA A 128 -1.94 -15.68 8.07
CA ALA A 128 -0.70 -15.70 8.86
C ALA A 128 -0.04 -14.32 8.91
N GLU A 129 0.05 -13.63 7.76
CA GLU A 129 0.56 -12.26 7.72
C GLU A 129 -0.25 -11.27 8.56
N LEU A 130 -1.58 -11.36 8.49
CA LEU A 130 -2.45 -10.51 9.29
C LEU A 130 -2.22 -10.76 10.79
N ARG A 131 -2.03 -12.01 11.21
CA ARG A 131 -1.73 -12.36 12.61
C ARG A 131 -0.37 -11.84 13.04
N GLU A 132 0.68 -11.98 12.23
CA GLU A 132 2.00 -11.40 12.50
C GLU A 132 1.92 -9.89 12.66
N LEU A 133 1.21 -9.23 11.75
CA LEU A 133 0.97 -7.79 11.81
C LEU A 133 0.20 -7.39 13.07
N ALA A 134 -0.88 -8.11 13.40
CA ALA A 134 -1.68 -7.86 14.59
C ALA A 134 -0.85 -7.99 15.88
N ALA A 135 0.00 -9.01 15.98
CA ALA A 135 0.90 -9.22 17.10
C ALA A 135 1.92 -8.08 17.23
N ALA A 136 2.52 -7.65 16.12
CA ALA A 136 3.45 -6.52 16.11
C ALA A 136 2.78 -5.21 16.57
N ILE A 137 1.58 -4.92 16.05
CA ILE A 137 0.81 -3.73 16.43
C ILE A 137 0.43 -3.77 17.91
N LEU A 138 -0.03 -4.91 18.42
CA LEU A 138 -0.37 -5.06 19.83
C LEU A 138 0.84 -4.86 20.74
N ALA A 139 2.01 -5.36 20.35
CA ALA A 139 3.24 -5.14 21.10
C ALA A 139 3.55 -3.64 21.22
N THR A 140 3.39 -2.87 20.13
CA THR A 140 3.57 -1.41 20.16
C THR A 140 2.49 -0.68 20.98
N LEU A 141 1.23 -1.13 20.93
CA LEU A 141 0.14 -0.49 21.69
C LEU A 141 0.18 -0.81 23.19
N GLY A 142 0.74 -1.96 23.58
CA GLY A 142 0.79 -2.43 24.96
C GLY A 142 1.84 -1.75 25.83
N GLU A 143 2.78 -1.00 25.24
CA GLU A 143 3.82 -0.28 25.99
C GLU A 143 3.30 1.01 26.63
N ASP A 144 2.15 1.55 26.18
CA ASP A 144 1.72 2.92 26.51
C ASP A 144 0.31 3.06 27.14
N ALA A 145 -0.41 1.97 27.43
CA ALA A 145 -1.84 2.06 27.79
C ALA A 145 -2.24 1.28 29.08
N ASP A 146 -2.84 2.00 30.04
CA ASP A 146 -3.49 1.43 31.23
C ASP A 146 -4.76 0.63 30.90
N GLU A 147 -5.43 0.92 29.78
CA GLU A 147 -6.63 0.20 29.31
C GLU A 147 -6.54 -0.11 27.80
N PRO A 148 -6.84 -1.35 27.37
CA PRO A 148 -6.72 -1.73 25.97
C PRO A 148 -7.81 -1.07 25.11
N SER A 149 -7.35 -0.28 24.13
CA SER A 149 -8.21 0.35 23.12
C SER A 149 -9.13 -0.67 22.42
N ALA A 150 -10.26 -0.21 21.87
CA ALA A 150 -11.18 -1.07 21.13
C ALA A 150 -10.46 -1.85 19.99
N LEU A 151 -9.50 -1.19 19.34
CA LEU A 151 -8.64 -1.81 18.32
C LEU A 151 -7.76 -2.92 18.91
N ALA A 152 -7.11 -2.68 20.06
CA ALA A 152 -6.31 -3.69 20.74
C ALA A 152 -7.16 -4.92 21.09
N ARG A 153 -8.37 -4.72 21.64
CA ARG A 153 -9.29 -5.83 21.93
C ARG A 153 -9.69 -6.62 20.69
N GLU A 154 -9.88 -5.97 19.55
CA GLU A 154 -10.21 -6.65 18.29
C GLU A 154 -9.04 -7.48 17.76
N LEU A 155 -7.82 -6.93 17.82
CA LEU A 155 -6.60 -7.66 17.46
C LEU A 155 -6.33 -8.85 18.38
N THR A 156 -6.54 -8.69 19.69
CA THR A 156 -6.41 -9.79 20.66
C THR A 156 -7.38 -10.93 20.32
N ARG A 157 -8.65 -10.60 20.07
CA ARG A 157 -9.66 -11.60 19.64
C ARG A 157 -9.27 -12.29 18.34
N LEU A 158 -8.66 -11.58 17.39
CA LEU A 158 -8.18 -12.21 16.15
C LEU A 158 -7.13 -13.28 16.44
N LEU A 159 -6.16 -12.97 17.32
CA LEU A 159 -5.07 -13.87 17.67
C LEU A 159 -5.53 -15.09 18.47
N GLU A 160 -6.55 -14.93 19.32
CA GLU A 160 -7.11 -16.00 20.16
C GLU A 160 -7.98 -17.01 19.40
N ARG A 161 -8.46 -16.69 18.19
CA ARG A 161 -9.35 -17.54 17.38
C ARG A 161 -8.62 -18.68 16.62
N ALA A 162 -7.49 -19.13 17.14
CA ALA A 162 -6.70 -20.22 16.55
C ALA A 162 -7.34 -21.59 16.81
#